data_AF-A0A973Q544-F1
#
_entry.id   AF-A0A973Q544-F1
#
_cell.length_a   1.000
_cell.length_b   1.000
_cell.length_c   1.000
_cell.angle_alpha   90.00
_cell.angle_beta   90.00
_cell.angle_gamma   90.00
#
_symmetry.space_group_name_H-M   'P 1'
#
loop_
_entity.id
_entity.type
_entity.pdbx_description
1 polymer ?
#
loop_
_entity_poly.entity_id
_entity_poly.type
_entity_poly.pdbx_seq_one_letter_code
_entity_poly.pdbx_strand_id
1 'polypeptide(L)'
;MGEGWTGAGLPPGAAARVAGSRGSGSGSGTWSSALSAGEFAALRTVEFAPVGLVMGSAVHHVGRVGRYWGYHDCLCRDSSRRARWGRTTVALSGRGAPSAELVGVLTRARESALERMRTECSALGGDGVVAARLTVGPFATQPDCLEFRVIGTAVRAAGAVRPPRPFTCHLDGTGFAKLVTAGWVPVELLYGMSVGVLHDDIFVRAETDTWDNTEVRGWTELVRDVRADARAHFGKQAEGRGGDGVILSATDLRVWAEPCIWGNDAKDHLAEATLVGTTVARFTARARAPRTLTVMPLGTERRRPAAGRTGSDDLR
;
A
#
# COMPACT_ATOMS: atom_id res chain seq x y z
N MET A 1 -25.00 14.22 -25.31
CA MET A 1 -24.72 12.91 -24.69
C MET A 1 -23.23 12.68 -24.84
N GLY A 2 -22.45 12.90 -23.79
CA GLY A 2 -21.00 12.70 -23.84
C GLY A 2 -20.70 11.20 -24.02
N GLU A 3 -19.75 10.88 -24.89
CA GLU A 3 -19.23 9.51 -25.03
C GLU A 3 -18.89 8.94 -23.65
N GLY A 4 -19.48 7.79 -23.34
CA GLY A 4 -19.19 7.08 -22.11
C GLY A 4 -17.71 6.69 -22.08
N TRP A 5 -17.03 6.97 -20.96
CA TRP A 5 -15.64 6.59 -20.80
C TRP A 5 -15.47 5.07 -20.95
N THR A 6 -14.63 4.64 -21.89
CA THR A 6 -14.46 3.24 -22.29
C THR A 6 -13.66 2.41 -21.29
N GLY A 7 -13.24 3.00 -20.17
CA GLY A 7 -12.33 2.39 -19.20
C GLY A 7 -10.85 2.52 -19.59
N ALA A 8 -10.54 3.05 -20.78
CA ALA A 8 -9.19 3.32 -21.25
C ALA A 8 -8.84 4.82 -21.12
N GLY A 9 -7.60 5.12 -20.75
CA GLY A 9 -7.14 6.51 -20.58
C GLY A 9 -7.63 7.17 -19.30
N LEU A 10 -7.60 8.51 -19.26
CA LEU A 10 -7.96 9.26 -18.06
C LEU A 10 -9.48 9.24 -17.81
N PRO A 11 -9.92 8.90 -16.58
CA PRO A 11 -11.32 9.11 -16.20
C PRO A 11 -11.73 10.58 -16.38
N PRO A 12 -12.99 10.89 -16.74
CA PRO A 12 -13.41 12.27 -17.01
C PRO A 12 -13.16 13.25 -15.86
N GLY A 13 -13.38 12.82 -14.62
CA GLY A 13 -13.07 13.65 -13.44
C GLY A 13 -11.58 13.90 -13.24
N ALA A 14 -10.73 12.94 -13.58
CA ALA A 14 -9.27 13.12 -13.58
C ALA A 14 -8.84 14.06 -14.71
N ALA A 15 -9.40 13.92 -15.91
CA ALA A 15 -9.14 14.82 -17.03
C ALA A 15 -9.49 16.28 -16.70
N ALA A 16 -10.63 16.52 -16.02
CA ALA A 16 -11.02 17.84 -15.55
C ALA A 16 -10.03 18.44 -14.54
N ARG A 17 -9.53 17.64 -13.58
CA ARG A 17 -8.51 18.09 -12.62
C ARG A 17 -7.17 18.42 -13.30
N VAL A 18 -6.74 17.58 -14.23
CA VAL A 18 -5.53 17.82 -15.03
C VAL A 18 -5.67 19.11 -15.85
N ALA A 19 -6.82 19.33 -16.49
CA ALA A 19 -7.10 20.56 -17.25
C ALA A 19 -7.10 21.81 -16.34
N GLY A 20 -7.74 21.74 -15.17
CA GLY A 20 -7.75 22.84 -14.20
C GLY A 20 -6.36 23.17 -13.66
N SER A 21 -5.52 22.16 -13.43
CA SER A 21 -4.13 22.35 -12.98
C SER A 21 -3.24 22.98 -14.06
N ARG A 22 -3.56 22.76 -15.34
CA ARG A 22 -2.83 23.31 -16.50
C ARG A 22 -3.36 24.67 -16.98
N GLY A 23 -4.61 25.03 -16.66
CA GLY A 23 -5.28 26.25 -17.13
C GLY A 23 -4.81 27.56 -16.48
N SER A 24 -3.98 27.48 -15.44
CA SER A 24 -3.26 28.62 -14.88
C SER A 24 -2.09 28.96 -15.80
N GLY A 25 -2.28 29.90 -16.73
CA GLY A 25 -1.26 30.38 -17.67
C GLY A 25 -0.07 31.14 -17.05
N SER A 26 0.06 31.19 -15.72
CA SER A 26 1.31 31.51 -15.04
C SER A 26 1.93 30.20 -14.54
N GLY A 27 3.26 30.05 -14.56
CA GLY A 27 3.97 28.84 -14.17
C GLY A 27 3.74 28.32 -12.73
N SER A 28 2.73 28.84 -12.01
CA SER A 28 2.25 28.41 -10.71
C SER A 28 0.77 28.02 -10.77
N GLY A 29 0.46 26.84 -11.31
CA GLY A 29 -0.88 26.26 -11.18
C GLY A 29 -1.23 25.97 -9.71
N THR A 30 -2.48 26.22 -9.33
CA THR A 30 -3.00 25.85 -8.01
C THR A 30 -3.18 24.33 -7.95
N TRP A 31 -2.61 23.68 -6.94
CA TRP A 31 -2.75 22.24 -6.71
C TRP A 31 -3.38 22.00 -5.33
N SER A 32 -4.12 20.88 -5.20
CA SER A 32 -4.65 20.39 -3.93
C SER A 32 -3.87 19.17 -3.46
N SER A 33 -3.95 18.82 -2.17
CA SER A 33 -3.24 17.66 -1.62
C SER A 33 -3.99 17.09 -0.42
N ALA A 34 -3.79 15.79 -0.18
CA ALA A 34 -4.26 15.09 1.02
C ALA A 34 -3.29 15.21 2.22
N LEU A 35 -2.17 15.94 2.07
CA LEU A 35 -1.11 16.04 3.08
C LEU A 35 -1.40 17.14 4.09
N SER A 36 -0.96 16.91 5.33
CA SER A 36 -0.87 17.98 6.33
C SER A 36 0.27 18.97 6.01
N ALA A 37 0.26 20.15 6.65
CA ALA A 37 1.31 21.14 6.45
C ALA A 37 2.71 20.61 6.83
N GLY A 38 2.79 19.78 7.89
CA GLY A 38 4.04 19.14 8.31
C GLY A 38 4.55 18.11 7.29
N GLU A 39 3.65 17.28 6.78
CA GLU A 39 3.99 16.30 5.74
C GLU A 39 4.42 16.98 4.43
N PHE A 40 3.74 18.07 4.04
CA PHE A 40 4.13 18.89 2.91
C PHE A 40 5.56 19.42 3.08
N ALA A 41 5.88 19.99 4.24
CA ALA A 41 7.22 20.50 4.53
C ALA A 41 8.27 19.37 4.49
N ALA A 42 7.94 18.19 5.04
CA ALA A 42 8.83 17.03 5.06
C ALA A 42 9.20 16.56 3.64
N LEU A 43 8.26 16.49 2.70
CA LEU A 43 8.55 16.12 1.30
C LEU A 43 9.61 17.02 0.66
N ARG A 44 9.56 18.33 0.96
CA ARG A 44 10.50 19.31 0.38
C ARG A 44 11.93 19.08 0.84
N THR A 45 12.13 18.50 2.03
CA THR A 45 13.47 18.19 2.56
C THR A 45 14.22 17.12 1.75
N VAL A 46 13.47 16.25 1.08
CA VAL A 46 14.00 15.19 0.21
C VAL A 46 13.85 15.53 -1.28
N GLU A 47 13.68 16.81 -1.60
CA GLU A 47 13.57 17.33 -2.97
C GLU A 47 12.36 16.79 -3.77
N PHE A 48 11.26 16.48 -3.09
CA PHE A 48 9.97 16.18 -3.72
C PHE A 48 8.99 17.35 -3.55
N ALA A 49 8.24 17.64 -4.61
CA ALA A 49 7.16 18.63 -4.61
C ALA A 49 5.83 17.96 -4.94
N PRO A 50 4.73 18.26 -4.22
CA PRO A 50 3.41 17.81 -4.63
C PRO A 50 2.99 18.48 -5.93
N VAL A 51 2.29 17.73 -6.77
CA VAL A 51 1.73 18.21 -8.04
C VAL A 51 0.21 18.21 -8.06
N GLY A 52 -0.44 17.48 -7.15
CA GLY A 52 -1.90 17.48 -7.02
C GLY A 52 -2.46 16.26 -6.30
N LEU A 53 -3.75 16.35 -5.95
CA LEU A 53 -4.54 15.24 -5.44
C LEU A 53 -4.86 14.30 -6.61
N VAL A 54 -4.67 13.00 -6.39
CA VAL A 54 -5.02 11.96 -7.36
C VAL A 54 -5.97 10.96 -6.74
N MET A 55 -6.85 10.40 -7.57
CA MET A 55 -7.85 9.45 -7.15
C MET A 55 -8.00 8.34 -8.18
N GLY A 56 -8.10 7.11 -7.70
CA GLY A 56 -8.54 5.97 -8.49
C GLY A 56 -9.78 5.37 -7.85
N SER A 57 -10.77 5.02 -8.66
CA SER A 57 -11.90 4.21 -8.20
C SER A 57 -12.18 3.09 -9.17
N ALA A 58 -12.65 1.97 -8.64
CA ALA A 58 -13.17 0.85 -9.40
C ALA A 58 -14.33 0.23 -8.63
N VAL A 59 -15.51 0.18 -9.25
CA VAL A 59 -16.66 -0.52 -8.71
C VAL A 59 -16.72 -1.89 -9.36
N HIS A 60 -16.77 -2.94 -8.56
CA HIS A 60 -16.93 -4.30 -9.04
C HIS A 60 -18.18 -4.89 -8.45
N HIS A 61 -19.03 -5.43 -9.32
CA HIS A 61 -20.08 -6.34 -8.88
C HIS A 61 -19.42 -7.60 -8.36
N VAL A 62 -19.57 -7.85 -7.07
CA VAL A 62 -19.15 -9.10 -6.46
C VAL A 62 -20.31 -10.05 -6.63
N GLY A 63 -20.32 -10.69 -7.79
CA GLY A 63 -21.25 -11.78 -8.04
C GLY A 63 -21.11 -12.82 -6.94
N ARG A 64 -22.22 -13.45 -6.57
CA ARG A 64 -22.22 -14.53 -5.58
C ARG A 64 -21.48 -15.72 -6.17
N VAL A 65 -20.16 -15.76 -5.99
CA VAL A 65 -19.28 -16.79 -6.55
C VAL A 65 -19.36 -18.05 -5.68
N GLY A 66 -19.74 -19.16 -6.33
CA GLY A 66 -20.41 -20.33 -5.74
C GLY A 66 -19.50 -21.41 -5.11
N ARG A 67 -19.97 -22.65 -4.85
CA ARG A 67 -21.09 -23.40 -5.50
C ARG A 67 -22.26 -23.65 -4.52
N TYR A 68 -23.18 -22.72 -4.28
CA TYR A 68 -23.91 -21.95 -5.29
C TYR A 68 -24.03 -20.46 -4.94
N TRP A 69 -23.61 -20.05 -3.74
CA TRP A 69 -23.56 -18.66 -3.22
C TRP A 69 -22.32 -18.43 -2.31
N GLY A 70 -21.45 -19.44 -2.11
CA GLY A 70 -20.61 -19.60 -0.91
C GLY A 70 -19.10 -19.60 -1.14
N TYR A 71 -18.50 -18.42 -1.01
CA TYR A 71 -17.07 -18.29 -0.71
C TYR A 71 -16.68 -18.98 0.62
N HIS A 72 -17.67 -19.33 1.45
CA HIS A 72 -17.52 -19.96 2.75
C HIS A 72 -17.67 -21.49 2.75
N ASP A 73 -17.54 -22.16 1.59
CA ASP A 73 -17.53 -23.63 1.53
C ASP A 73 -16.28 -24.20 2.23
N CYS A 74 -16.49 -24.97 3.29
CA CYS A 74 -15.44 -25.62 4.08
C CYS A 74 -14.82 -26.88 3.42
N LEU A 75 -15.28 -27.26 2.22
CA LEU A 75 -14.87 -28.47 1.48
C LEU A 75 -15.15 -29.80 2.20
N CYS A 76 -15.90 -29.78 3.30
CA CYS A 76 -16.22 -30.95 4.12
C CYS A 76 -17.57 -31.58 3.74
N ARG A 77 -17.74 -31.95 2.46
CA ARG A 77 -19.00 -32.43 1.87
C ARG A 77 -19.57 -33.74 2.44
N ASP A 78 -18.75 -34.55 3.12
CA ASP A 78 -19.15 -35.78 3.82
C ASP A 78 -18.55 -35.79 5.24
N SER A 79 -18.82 -34.72 6.00
CA SER A 79 -18.39 -34.56 7.40
C SER A 79 -18.81 -35.74 8.29
N SER A 80 -19.84 -36.49 7.91
CA SER A 80 -20.27 -37.72 8.60
C SER A 80 -19.23 -38.85 8.56
N ARG A 81 -18.40 -38.93 7.51
CA ARG A 81 -17.38 -39.98 7.35
C ARG A 81 -15.95 -39.52 7.57
N ARG A 82 -15.57 -38.29 7.19
CA ARG A 82 -14.19 -37.77 7.37
C ARG A 82 -13.91 -37.25 8.78
N ALA A 83 -14.88 -36.60 9.45
CA ALA A 83 -14.69 -36.09 10.81
C ALA A 83 -14.60 -37.21 11.87
N ARG A 84 -14.88 -38.47 11.50
CA ARG A 84 -14.77 -39.63 12.38
C ARG A 84 -13.34 -40.14 12.57
N TRP A 85 -12.39 -39.75 11.70
CA TRP A 85 -11.05 -40.37 11.65
C TRP A 85 -9.89 -39.35 11.61
N GLY A 86 -10.15 -38.03 11.61
CA GLY A 86 -9.09 -37.01 11.63
C GLY A 86 -9.61 -35.58 11.77
N ARG A 87 -8.69 -34.64 12.09
CA ARG A 87 -9.01 -33.21 12.19
C ARG A 87 -9.31 -32.61 10.81
N THR A 88 -10.26 -31.69 10.75
CA THR A 88 -10.53 -30.89 9.55
C THR A 88 -9.39 -29.91 9.29
N THR A 89 -9.19 -29.60 8.01
CA THR A 89 -8.14 -28.66 7.58
C THR A 89 -8.77 -27.37 7.11
N VAL A 90 -8.05 -26.26 7.27
CA VAL A 90 -8.49 -24.95 6.78
C VAL A 90 -8.54 -24.95 5.24
N ALA A 91 -9.72 -24.66 4.68
CA ALA A 91 -9.91 -24.39 3.26
C ALA A 91 -9.46 -22.94 2.99
N LEU A 92 -8.24 -22.77 2.45
CA LEU A 92 -7.62 -21.48 2.22
C LEU A 92 -7.77 -21.00 0.77
N SER A 93 -8.07 -19.72 0.58
CA SER A 93 -8.15 -19.11 -0.75
C SER A 93 -6.87 -19.29 -1.57
N GLY A 94 -5.69 -19.11 -0.97
CA GLY A 94 -4.41 -19.26 -1.68
C GLY A 94 -4.08 -20.71 -2.07
N ARG A 95 -4.85 -21.69 -1.59
CA ARG A 95 -4.76 -23.11 -1.97
C ARG A 95 -5.91 -23.56 -2.87
N GLY A 96 -6.65 -22.63 -3.47
CA GLY A 96 -7.74 -22.93 -4.40
C GLY A 96 -9.06 -23.31 -3.73
N ALA A 97 -9.27 -22.96 -2.47
CA ALA A 97 -10.60 -23.05 -1.86
C ALA A 97 -11.61 -22.18 -2.62
N PRO A 98 -12.92 -22.41 -2.48
CA PRO A 98 -13.94 -21.64 -3.21
C PRO A 98 -13.88 -20.12 -2.97
N SER A 99 -13.34 -19.68 -1.83
CA SER A 99 -13.04 -18.27 -1.56
C SER A 99 -11.98 -17.63 -2.49
N ALA A 100 -11.20 -18.41 -3.23
CA ALA A 100 -10.17 -17.92 -4.14
C ALA A 100 -10.71 -16.99 -5.23
N GLU A 101 -11.90 -17.28 -5.77
CA GLU A 101 -12.54 -16.45 -6.79
C GLU A 101 -12.90 -15.06 -6.25
N LEU A 102 -13.43 -15.00 -5.02
CA LEU A 102 -13.71 -13.74 -4.34
C LEU A 102 -12.42 -12.94 -4.17
N VAL A 103 -11.38 -13.54 -3.59
CA VAL A 103 -10.07 -12.89 -3.41
C VAL A 103 -9.50 -12.40 -4.75
N GLY A 104 -9.67 -13.17 -5.84
CA GLY A 104 -9.27 -12.79 -7.19
C GLY A 104 -10.02 -11.57 -7.74
N VAL A 105 -11.34 -11.48 -7.54
CA VAL A 105 -12.13 -10.29 -7.92
C VAL A 105 -11.68 -9.06 -7.15
N LEU A 106 -11.51 -9.16 -5.82
CA LEU A 106 -11.09 -8.04 -4.98
C LEU A 106 -9.68 -7.56 -5.35
N THR A 107 -8.78 -8.49 -5.69
CA THR A 107 -7.42 -8.17 -6.15
C THR A 107 -7.44 -7.39 -7.47
N ARG A 108 -8.20 -7.87 -8.48
CA ARG A 108 -8.35 -7.19 -9.77
C ARG A 108 -8.98 -5.81 -9.64
N ALA A 109 -9.98 -5.68 -8.77
CA ALA A 109 -10.65 -4.41 -8.52
C ALA A 109 -9.71 -3.35 -7.95
N ARG A 110 -8.90 -3.74 -6.98
CA ARG A 110 -7.84 -2.89 -6.44
C ARG A 110 -6.81 -2.50 -7.49
N GLU A 111 -6.30 -3.46 -8.26
CA GLU A 111 -5.30 -3.18 -9.30
C GLU A 111 -5.83 -2.16 -10.31
N SER A 112 -7.10 -2.28 -10.70
CA SER A 112 -7.77 -1.32 -11.57
C SER A 112 -7.85 0.07 -10.95
N ALA A 113 -8.19 0.19 -9.66
CA ALA A 113 -8.21 1.47 -8.97
C ALA A 113 -6.80 2.11 -8.88
N LEU A 114 -5.77 1.31 -8.55
CA LEU A 114 -4.39 1.78 -8.49
C LEU A 114 -3.86 2.22 -9.85
N GLU A 115 -4.19 1.50 -10.91
CA GLU A 115 -3.75 1.87 -12.27
C GLU A 115 -4.39 3.18 -12.74
N ARG A 116 -5.67 3.40 -12.44
CA ARG A 116 -6.35 4.67 -12.72
C ARG A 116 -5.71 5.83 -11.98
N MET A 117 -5.36 5.64 -10.70
CA MET A 117 -4.63 6.64 -9.91
C MET A 117 -3.22 6.92 -10.49
N ARG A 118 -2.49 5.89 -10.94
CA ARG A 118 -1.17 6.07 -11.58
C ARG A 118 -1.28 6.80 -12.90
N THR A 119 -2.27 6.47 -13.72
CA THR A 119 -2.55 7.17 -14.98
C THR A 119 -2.78 8.66 -14.72
N GLU A 120 -3.57 8.99 -13.70
CA GLU A 120 -3.78 10.38 -13.31
C GLU A 120 -2.50 11.05 -12.80
N CYS A 121 -1.72 10.37 -11.95
CA CYS A 121 -0.42 10.86 -11.48
C CYS A 121 0.52 11.19 -12.64
N SER A 122 0.66 10.28 -13.61
CA SER A 122 1.45 10.49 -14.82
C SER A 122 0.96 11.68 -15.64
N ALA A 123 -0.36 11.88 -15.75
CA ALA A 123 -0.93 13.01 -16.48
C ALA A 123 -0.66 14.37 -15.80
N LEU A 124 -0.60 14.41 -14.47
CA LEU A 124 -0.11 15.57 -13.70
C LEU A 124 1.43 15.70 -13.76
N GLY A 125 2.10 14.71 -14.35
CA GLY A 125 3.54 14.57 -14.47
C GLY A 125 4.27 14.26 -13.16
N GLY A 126 3.53 13.74 -12.18
CA GLY A 126 4.08 13.20 -10.94
C GLY A 126 4.88 11.91 -11.21
N ASP A 127 5.87 11.69 -10.36
CA ASP A 127 6.77 10.54 -10.35
C ASP A 127 6.33 9.45 -9.36
N GLY A 128 5.34 9.77 -8.53
CA GLY A 128 4.70 8.81 -7.65
C GLY A 128 3.61 9.42 -6.81
N VAL A 129 2.95 8.58 -6.02
CA VAL A 129 1.85 8.98 -5.13
C VAL A 129 2.22 8.63 -3.70
N VAL A 130 2.13 9.63 -2.82
CA VAL A 130 2.30 9.48 -1.37
C VAL A 130 0.98 9.63 -0.63
N ALA A 131 0.95 9.21 0.64
CA ALA A 131 -0.24 9.19 1.49
C ALA A 131 -1.43 8.47 0.82
N ALA A 132 -1.14 7.43 0.02
CA ALA A 132 -2.17 6.69 -0.68
C ALA A 132 -2.99 5.86 0.32
N ARG A 133 -4.26 6.23 0.49
CA ARG A 133 -5.21 5.50 1.32
C ARG A 133 -6.18 4.72 0.43
N LEU A 134 -6.14 3.40 0.56
CA LEU A 134 -7.11 2.50 -0.06
C LEU A 134 -8.28 2.27 0.90
N THR A 135 -9.50 2.46 0.41
CA THR A 135 -10.74 2.14 1.12
C THR A 135 -11.59 1.21 0.24
N VAL A 136 -12.20 0.21 0.87
CA VAL A 136 -13.15 -0.71 0.23
C VAL A 136 -14.46 -0.62 1.00
N GLY A 137 -15.57 -0.51 0.29
CA GLY A 137 -16.89 -0.44 0.92
C GLY A 137 -18.02 -0.77 -0.06
N PRO A 138 -19.24 -0.98 0.45
CA PRO A 138 -20.41 -1.19 -0.39
C PRO A 138 -20.68 0.04 -1.25
N PHE A 139 -21.10 -0.19 -2.49
CA PHE A 139 -21.52 0.89 -3.37
C PHE A 139 -22.92 1.35 -2.96
N ALA A 140 -23.08 2.65 -2.70
CA ALA A 140 -24.25 3.19 -2.00
C ALA A 140 -25.60 2.85 -2.64
N THR A 141 -25.65 2.65 -3.96
CA THR A 141 -26.88 2.33 -4.69
C THR A 141 -27.07 0.84 -5.00
N GLN A 142 -26.04 0.00 -4.78
CA GLN A 142 -26.08 -1.44 -5.04
C GLN A 142 -25.21 -2.21 -4.02
N PRO A 143 -25.81 -2.86 -3.02
CA PRO A 143 -25.07 -3.58 -1.97
C PRO A 143 -24.15 -4.70 -2.45
N ASP A 144 -24.50 -5.38 -3.56
CA ASP A 144 -23.68 -6.46 -4.15
C ASP A 144 -22.48 -5.92 -4.97
N CYS A 145 -22.33 -4.60 -5.04
CA CYS A 145 -21.19 -3.95 -5.66
C CYS A 145 -20.27 -3.38 -4.58
N LEU A 146 -18.96 -3.62 -4.71
CA LEU A 146 -17.95 -3.01 -3.86
C LEU A 146 -17.22 -1.89 -4.62
N GLU A 147 -17.11 -0.73 -3.99
CA GLU A 147 -16.26 0.36 -4.45
C GLU A 147 -14.87 0.24 -3.82
N PHE A 148 -13.87 0.14 -4.69
CA PHE A 148 -12.47 0.28 -4.36
C PHE A 148 -12.06 1.69 -4.68
N ARG A 149 -11.67 2.46 -3.67
CA ARG A 149 -11.25 3.85 -3.83
C ARG A 149 -9.86 4.04 -3.24
N VAL A 150 -8.98 4.65 -4.01
CA VAL A 150 -7.67 5.09 -3.55
C VAL A 150 -7.54 6.60 -3.77
N ILE A 151 -7.07 7.30 -2.74
CA ILE A 151 -6.80 8.75 -2.79
C ILE A 151 -5.39 8.98 -2.25
N GLY A 152 -4.63 9.85 -2.90
CA GLY A 152 -3.31 10.24 -2.44
C GLY A 152 -2.85 11.56 -3.07
N THR A 153 -1.62 11.95 -2.78
CA THR A 153 -1.00 13.13 -3.37
C THR A 153 0.07 12.70 -4.36
N ALA A 154 -0.09 13.09 -5.61
CA ALA A 154 0.96 12.92 -6.60
C ALA A 154 2.12 13.87 -6.27
N VAL A 155 3.34 13.36 -6.34
CA VAL A 155 4.58 14.07 -6.05
C VAL A 155 5.53 13.94 -7.22
N ARG A 156 6.42 14.92 -7.36
CA ARG A 156 7.44 15.01 -8.40
C ARG A 156 8.80 15.21 -7.76
N ALA A 157 9.78 14.43 -8.18
CA ALA A 157 11.17 14.63 -7.76
C ALA A 157 11.76 15.84 -8.50
N ALA A 158 12.61 16.62 -7.84
CA ALA A 158 13.35 17.71 -8.50
C ALA A 158 14.49 17.21 -9.40
N GLY A 159 14.93 15.96 -9.20
CA GLY A 159 16.04 15.35 -9.93
C GLY A 159 15.71 15.00 -11.39
N ALA A 160 16.76 14.75 -12.18
CA ALA A 160 16.64 14.37 -13.58
C ALA A 160 16.23 12.89 -13.80
N VAL A 161 16.42 12.05 -12.78
CA VAL A 161 16.06 10.63 -12.84
C VAL A 161 14.59 10.48 -12.48
N ARG A 162 13.82 9.92 -13.41
CA ARG A 162 12.37 9.72 -13.30
C ARG A 162 12.09 8.22 -13.36
N PRO A 163 11.24 7.66 -12.49
CA PRO A 163 10.88 6.27 -12.58
C PRO A 163 10.07 6.02 -13.87
N PRO A 164 10.22 4.85 -14.53
CA PRO A 164 9.47 4.54 -15.75
C PRO A 164 7.96 4.42 -15.51
N ARG A 165 7.57 4.12 -14.27
CA ARG A 165 6.18 4.07 -13.82
C ARG A 165 6.08 4.77 -12.46
N PRO A 166 5.04 5.59 -12.22
CA PRO A 166 4.89 6.25 -10.93
C PRO A 166 4.79 5.24 -9.79
N PHE A 167 5.56 5.47 -8.73
CA PHE A 167 5.45 4.67 -7.53
C PHE A 167 4.12 4.96 -6.80
N THR A 168 3.70 4.04 -5.93
CA THR A 168 2.55 4.27 -5.05
C THR A 168 2.92 3.89 -3.63
N CYS A 169 2.65 4.75 -2.65
CA CYS A 169 2.97 4.47 -1.26
C CYS A 169 1.92 4.95 -0.27
N HIS A 170 1.69 4.15 0.77
CA HIS A 170 0.80 4.50 1.87
C HIS A 170 1.41 5.53 2.82
N LEU A 171 2.74 5.62 2.87
CA LEU A 171 3.46 6.50 3.77
C LEU A 171 3.07 7.96 3.53
N ASP A 172 2.82 8.68 4.61
CA ASP A 172 2.63 10.12 4.59
C ASP A 172 3.93 10.86 4.20
N GLY A 173 3.87 12.19 4.04
CA GLY A 173 5.05 12.97 3.64
C GLY A 173 6.25 12.85 4.59
N THR A 174 5.99 12.66 5.88
CA THR A 174 7.04 12.51 6.90
C THR A 174 7.69 11.13 6.81
N GLY A 175 6.88 10.07 6.73
CA GLY A 175 7.33 8.69 6.57
C GLY A 175 8.08 8.50 5.25
N PHE A 176 7.58 9.09 4.17
CA PHE A 176 8.25 9.11 2.87
C PHE A 176 9.62 9.80 2.95
N ALA A 177 9.69 11.00 3.55
CA ALA A 177 10.96 11.71 3.70
C ALA A 177 11.99 10.88 4.48
N LYS A 178 11.58 10.27 5.61
CA LYS A 178 12.45 9.39 6.40
C LYS A 178 12.93 8.18 5.59
N LEU A 179 12.05 7.56 4.81
CA LEU A 179 12.38 6.42 3.95
C LEU A 179 13.46 6.80 2.93
N VAL A 180 13.27 7.92 2.23
CA VAL A 180 14.21 8.43 1.22
C VAL A 180 15.55 8.81 1.84
N THR A 181 15.54 9.49 2.98
CA THR A 181 16.78 9.82 3.73
C THR A 181 17.55 8.57 4.15
N ALA A 182 16.85 7.48 4.47
CA ALA A 182 17.47 6.20 4.82
C ALA A 182 18.02 5.41 3.61
N GLY A 183 17.92 5.96 2.38
CA GLY A 183 18.40 5.30 1.16
C GLY A 183 17.42 4.28 0.58
N TRP A 184 16.13 4.43 0.87
CA TRP A 184 15.05 3.59 0.35
C TRP A 184 14.03 4.42 -0.43
N VAL A 185 13.49 3.88 -1.53
CA VAL A 185 12.37 4.47 -2.25
C VAL A 185 11.19 3.50 -2.28
N PRO A 186 9.95 4.01 -2.25
CA PRO A 186 8.80 3.17 -2.51
C PRO A 186 8.74 2.76 -3.97
N VAL A 187 8.20 1.57 -4.21
CA VAL A 187 7.95 1.04 -5.55
C VAL A 187 6.45 0.95 -5.79
N GLU A 188 5.73 0.22 -4.94
CA GLU A 188 4.31 -0.07 -5.18
C GLU A 188 3.52 -0.32 -3.89
N LEU A 189 2.28 0.18 -3.86
CA LEU A 189 1.30 -0.13 -2.83
C LEU A 189 0.75 -1.54 -3.07
N LEU A 190 0.97 -2.40 -2.10
CA LEU A 190 0.60 -3.80 -2.08
C LEU A 190 -0.61 -4.02 -1.17
N TYR A 191 -1.37 -5.06 -1.52
CA TYR A 191 -2.54 -5.50 -0.77
C TYR A 191 -2.57 -7.02 -0.79
N GLY A 192 -2.36 -7.63 0.36
CA GLY A 192 -2.47 -9.07 0.55
C GLY A 192 -3.83 -9.38 1.16
N MET A 193 -4.50 -10.40 0.63
CA MET A 193 -5.75 -10.87 1.19
C MET A 193 -5.78 -12.39 1.14
N SER A 194 -6.34 -12.99 2.18
CA SER A 194 -6.70 -14.39 2.24
C SER A 194 -8.01 -14.57 3.01
N VAL A 195 -8.78 -15.56 2.59
CA VAL A 195 -9.98 -16.01 3.28
C VAL A 195 -9.85 -17.50 3.52
N GLY A 196 -9.98 -17.92 4.77
CA GLY A 196 -9.99 -19.31 5.17
C GLY A 196 -11.31 -19.70 5.81
N VAL A 197 -11.69 -20.96 5.61
CA VAL A 197 -12.88 -21.57 6.21
C VAL A 197 -12.43 -22.84 6.93
N LEU A 198 -12.87 -23.01 8.17
CA LEU A 198 -12.66 -24.21 8.96
C LEU A 198 -14.00 -24.79 9.39
N HIS A 199 -14.16 -26.09 9.21
CA HIS A 199 -15.31 -26.83 9.71
C HIS A 199 -15.09 -27.27 11.16
N ASP A 200 -16.03 -26.99 12.06
CA ASP A 200 -15.96 -27.48 13.44
C ASP A 200 -16.19 -29.00 13.49
N ASP A 201 -15.12 -29.76 13.70
CA ASP A 201 -15.16 -31.20 13.88
C ASP A 201 -15.39 -31.61 15.34
N ILE A 202 -15.38 -32.93 15.60
CA ILE A 202 -15.55 -33.48 16.95
C ILE A 202 -14.43 -33.03 17.91
N PHE A 203 -13.22 -32.78 17.42
CA PHE A 203 -12.10 -32.34 18.25
C PHE A 203 -12.26 -30.88 18.64
N VAL A 204 -12.64 -30.01 17.70
CA VAL A 204 -12.96 -28.61 17.99
C VAL A 204 -14.09 -28.53 19.02
N ARG A 205 -15.16 -29.33 18.85
CA ARG A 205 -16.27 -29.38 19.81
C ARG A 205 -15.83 -29.86 21.19
N ALA A 206 -15.01 -30.91 21.26
CA ALA A 206 -14.47 -31.38 22.54
C ALA A 206 -13.57 -30.33 23.22
N GLU A 207 -12.84 -29.54 22.44
CA GLU A 207 -12.00 -28.42 22.91
C GLU A 207 -12.85 -27.21 23.36
N THR A 208 -14.07 -27.03 22.84
CA THR A 208 -14.97 -25.91 23.20
C THR A 208 -15.99 -26.24 24.29
N ASP A 209 -16.34 -27.51 24.45
CA ASP A 209 -17.37 -27.98 25.40
C ASP A 209 -16.77 -28.39 26.77
N THR A 210 -15.49 -28.11 27.01
CA THR A 210 -14.81 -28.38 28.28
C THR A 210 -14.89 -27.21 29.25
N TRP A 211 -14.79 -27.51 30.55
CA TRP A 211 -14.68 -26.51 31.63
C TRP A 211 -13.22 -26.12 31.90
N ASP A 212 -12.27 -26.81 31.28
CA ASP A 212 -10.84 -26.53 31.41
C ASP A 212 -10.39 -25.41 30.47
N ASN A 213 -9.42 -24.61 30.92
CA ASN A 213 -8.77 -23.63 30.06
C ASN A 213 -7.84 -24.36 29.07
N THR A 214 -8.29 -24.52 27.83
CA THR A 214 -7.49 -25.13 26.75
C THR A 214 -7.47 -24.27 25.50
N GLU A 215 -6.43 -24.44 24.69
CA GLU A 215 -6.40 -23.89 23.34
C GLU A 215 -7.37 -24.66 22.43
N VAL A 216 -8.22 -23.93 21.69
CA VAL A 216 -9.02 -24.50 20.59
C VAL A 216 -8.15 -24.52 19.34
N ARG A 217 -7.42 -25.63 19.17
CA ARG A 217 -6.35 -25.74 18.18
C ARG A 217 -6.84 -25.46 16.77
N GLY A 218 -8.03 -25.95 16.42
CA GLY A 218 -8.61 -25.71 15.08
C GLY A 218 -8.73 -24.21 14.78
N TRP A 219 -9.29 -23.44 15.70
CA TRP A 219 -9.44 -21.99 15.53
C TRP A 219 -8.10 -21.26 15.52
N THR A 220 -7.11 -21.70 16.33
CA THR A 220 -5.74 -21.17 16.23
C THR A 220 -5.14 -21.43 14.85
N GLU A 221 -5.29 -22.65 14.33
CA GLU A 221 -4.81 -23.03 12.99
C GLU A 221 -5.45 -22.18 11.90
N LEU A 222 -6.77 -21.94 11.96
CA LEU A 222 -7.48 -21.03 11.05
C LEU A 222 -6.84 -19.64 11.02
N VAL A 223 -6.66 -19.00 12.18
CA VAL A 223 -6.09 -17.65 12.26
C VAL A 223 -4.64 -17.63 11.79
N ARG A 224 -3.83 -18.62 12.19
CA ARG A 224 -2.43 -18.74 11.80
C ARG A 224 -2.29 -18.89 10.29
N ASP A 225 -3.06 -19.81 9.71
CA ASP A 225 -2.94 -20.21 8.32
C ASP A 225 -3.45 -19.12 7.37
N VAL A 226 -4.57 -18.47 7.68
CA VAL A 226 -5.09 -17.33 6.89
C VAL A 226 -4.11 -16.16 6.90
N ARG A 227 -3.52 -15.83 8.06
CA ARG A 227 -2.48 -14.79 8.14
C ARG A 227 -1.22 -15.17 7.35
N ALA A 228 -0.80 -16.43 7.41
CA ALA A 228 0.35 -16.92 6.67
C ALA A 228 0.10 -16.87 5.15
N ASP A 229 -1.08 -17.28 4.70
CA ASP A 229 -1.49 -17.24 3.30
C ASP A 229 -1.58 -15.81 2.77
N ALA A 230 -2.17 -14.88 3.54
CA ALA A 230 -2.23 -13.47 3.16
C ALA A 230 -0.83 -12.83 3.05
N ARG A 231 0.11 -13.20 3.95
CA ARG A 231 1.53 -12.79 3.84
C ARG A 231 2.21 -13.41 2.62
N ALA A 232 1.94 -14.67 2.30
CA ALA A 232 2.50 -15.32 1.12
C ALA A 232 2.02 -14.65 -0.17
N HIS A 233 0.73 -14.29 -0.25
CA HIS A 233 0.18 -13.51 -1.35
C HIS A 233 0.85 -12.13 -1.45
N PHE A 234 1.05 -11.47 -0.31
CA PHE A 234 1.76 -10.20 -0.23
C PHE A 234 3.22 -10.30 -0.72
N GLY A 235 3.94 -11.34 -0.31
CA GLY A 235 5.33 -11.62 -0.70
C GLY A 235 5.48 -11.85 -2.20
N LYS A 236 4.59 -12.67 -2.79
CA LYS A 236 4.57 -12.90 -4.25
C LYS A 236 4.40 -11.62 -5.05
N GLN A 237 3.56 -10.69 -4.57
CA GLN A 237 3.42 -9.38 -5.20
C GLN A 237 4.68 -8.51 -5.05
N ALA A 238 5.39 -8.59 -3.92
CA ALA A 238 6.63 -7.83 -3.71
C ALA A 238 7.77 -8.33 -4.62
N GLU A 239 7.94 -9.65 -4.73
CA GLU A 239 8.96 -10.30 -5.57
C GLU A 239 8.79 -9.93 -7.05
N GLY A 240 7.56 -9.95 -7.57
CA GLY A 240 7.28 -9.63 -8.98
C GLY A 240 7.47 -8.15 -9.36
N ARG A 241 7.73 -7.26 -8.40
CA ARG A 241 7.77 -5.80 -8.60
C ARG A 241 9.16 -5.18 -8.34
N GLY A 242 10.15 -5.99 -7.97
CA GLY A 242 11.54 -5.54 -7.80
C GLY A 242 11.80 -4.72 -6.53
N GLY A 243 11.08 -4.99 -5.44
CA GLY A 243 11.39 -4.43 -4.12
C GLY A 243 12.23 -5.37 -3.26
N ASP A 244 13.13 -4.82 -2.44
CA ASP A 244 14.00 -5.59 -1.54
C ASP A 244 13.36 -5.77 -0.14
N GLY A 245 12.25 -5.09 0.15
CA GLY A 245 11.56 -5.16 1.43
C GLY A 245 10.16 -4.59 1.39
N VAL A 246 9.41 -4.75 2.50
CA VAL A 246 8.03 -4.29 2.64
C VAL A 246 7.87 -3.51 3.94
N ILE A 247 7.19 -2.38 3.86
CA ILE A 247 6.70 -1.65 5.04
C ILE A 247 5.19 -1.82 5.12
N LEU A 248 4.70 -2.42 6.22
CA LEU A 248 3.29 -2.63 6.46
C LEU A 248 2.64 -1.38 7.06
N SER A 249 1.47 -1.03 6.55
CA SER A 249 0.62 0.04 7.08
C SER A 249 -0.38 -0.49 8.10
N ALA A 250 -1.06 -1.56 7.73
CA ALA A 250 -2.19 -2.10 8.47
C ALA A 250 -2.31 -3.60 8.22
N THR A 251 -2.75 -4.32 9.24
CA THR A 251 -3.18 -5.71 9.15
C THR A 251 -4.53 -5.80 9.85
N ASP A 252 -5.53 -6.28 9.13
CA ASP A 252 -6.87 -6.52 9.64
C ASP A 252 -7.14 -8.03 9.64
N LEU A 253 -7.77 -8.52 10.70
CA LEU A 253 -8.23 -9.89 10.80
C LEU A 253 -9.67 -9.87 11.31
N ARG A 254 -10.58 -10.40 10.50
CA ARG A 254 -11.98 -10.59 10.88
C ARG A 254 -12.26 -12.08 10.97
N VAL A 255 -12.89 -12.48 12.06
CA VAL A 255 -13.29 -13.87 12.31
C VAL A 255 -14.78 -13.88 12.62
N TRP A 256 -15.53 -14.77 11.97
CA TRP A 256 -16.96 -14.96 12.22
C TRP A 256 -17.35 -16.41 11.94
N ALA A 257 -18.58 -16.77 12.25
CA ALA A 257 -19.11 -18.12 12.03
C ALA A 257 -20.34 -18.07 11.13
N GLU A 258 -20.46 -19.07 10.26
CA GLU A 258 -21.63 -19.29 9.41
C GLU A 258 -22.11 -20.73 9.58
N PRO A 259 -23.41 -21.03 9.36
CA PRO A 259 -23.87 -22.41 9.25
C PRO A 259 -23.16 -23.14 8.12
N CYS A 260 -22.77 -24.40 8.35
CA CYS A 260 -22.15 -25.20 7.29
C CYS A 260 -23.12 -25.44 6.12
N ILE A 261 -22.68 -25.15 4.91
CA ILE A 261 -23.50 -25.25 3.70
C ILE A 261 -23.89 -26.69 3.33
N TRP A 262 -23.17 -27.69 3.86
CA TRP A 262 -23.38 -29.10 3.58
C TRP A 262 -24.35 -29.79 4.56
N GLY A 263 -24.98 -29.03 5.46
CA GLY A 263 -26.19 -29.49 6.18
C GLY A 263 -25.91 -30.42 7.36
N ASN A 264 -24.90 -30.12 8.17
CA ASN A 264 -24.82 -30.64 9.53
C ASN A 264 -25.11 -29.51 10.54
N ASP A 265 -25.50 -29.85 11.77
CA ASP A 265 -25.65 -28.88 12.87
C ASP A 265 -24.30 -28.24 13.30
N ALA A 266 -23.27 -28.29 12.46
CA ALA A 266 -21.96 -27.72 12.73
C ALA A 266 -21.84 -26.31 12.14
N LYS A 267 -21.04 -25.50 12.82
CA LYS A 267 -20.66 -24.17 12.38
C LYS A 267 -19.35 -24.26 11.61
N ASP A 268 -19.26 -23.44 10.57
CA ASP A 268 -18.00 -23.17 9.89
C ASP A 268 -17.47 -21.82 10.41
N HIS A 269 -16.21 -21.82 10.83
CA HIS A 269 -15.51 -20.61 11.23
C HIS A 269 -14.74 -20.06 10.04
N LEU A 270 -14.95 -18.77 9.77
CA LEU A 270 -14.29 -18.03 8.71
C LEU A 270 -13.30 -17.05 9.29
N ALA A 271 -12.18 -16.88 8.60
CA ALA A 271 -11.26 -15.80 8.86
C ALA A 271 -10.88 -15.11 7.55
N GLU A 272 -10.94 -13.77 7.57
CA GLU A 272 -10.44 -12.90 6.52
C GLU A 272 -9.24 -12.14 7.07
N ALA A 273 -8.09 -12.27 6.43
CA ALA A 273 -6.93 -11.43 6.72
C ALA A 273 -6.61 -10.53 5.55
N THR A 274 -6.45 -9.25 5.84
CA THR A 274 -6.09 -8.21 4.87
C THR A 274 -4.83 -7.48 5.35
N LEU A 275 -3.86 -7.30 4.46
CA LEU A 275 -2.61 -6.59 4.70
C LEU A 275 -2.46 -5.48 3.66
N VAL A 276 -2.14 -4.27 4.12
CA VAL A 276 -1.78 -3.15 3.25
C VAL A 276 -0.37 -2.71 3.58
N GLY A 277 0.44 -2.47 2.56
CA GLY A 277 1.79 -1.97 2.74
C GLY A 277 2.42 -1.52 1.44
N THR A 278 3.67 -1.08 1.50
CA THR A 278 4.42 -0.64 0.33
C THR A 278 5.70 -1.42 0.22
N THR A 279 5.95 -1.96 -0.97
CA THR A 279 7.26 -2.54 -1.27
C THR A 279 8.26 -1.43 -1.56
N VAL A 280 9.46 -1.57 -1.03
CA VAL A 280 10.53 -0.59 -1.06
C VAL A 280 11.77 -1.19 -1.70
N ALA A 281 12.51 -0.37 -2.43
CA ALA A 281 13.79 -0.74 -3.02
C ALA A 281 14.88 0.18 -2.47
N ARG A 282 16.07 -0.38 -2.27
CA ARG A 282 17.24 0.40 -1.93
C ARG A 282 17.65 1.19 -3.16
N PHE A 283 17.99 2.46 -2.96
CA PHE A 283 18.54 3.28 -4.03
C PHE A 283 19.85 3.90 -3.59
N THR A 284 20.79 3.99 -4.53
CA THR A 284 22.01 4.76 -4.34
C THR A 284 21.76 6.18 -4.84
N ALA A 285 21.46 7.10 -3.93
CA ALA A 285 21.63 8.51 -4.24
C ALA A 285 23.13 8.73 -4.50
N ARG A 286 23.50 9.15 -5.72
CA ARG A 286 24.88 9.59 -5.95
C ARG A 286 25.08 10.81 -5.05
N ALA A 287 25.84 10.68 -3.97
CA ALA A 287 26.07 11.76 -3.04
C ALA A 287 26.62 12.95 -3.84
N ARG A 288 25.86 14.06 -3.86
CA ARG A 288 26.33 15.29 -4.45
C ARG A 288 27.60 15.66 -3.69
N ALA A 289 28.73 15.74 -4.39
CA ALA A 289 30.00 16.10 -3.79
C ALA A 289 29.77 17.34 -2.90
N PRO A 290 30.18 17.31 -1.63
CA PRO A 290 29.97 18.43 -0.73
C PRO A 290 30.54 19.66 -1.42
N ARG A 291 29.68 20.66 -1.68
CA ARG A 291 30.18 21.95 -2.14
C ARG A 291 30.99 22.50 -0.99
N THR A 292 32.30 22.66 -1.20
CA THR A 292 33.13 23.41 -0.27
C THR A 292 32.48 24.77 -0.11
N LEU A 293 31.92 25.02 1.06
CA LEU A 293 31.51 26.37 1.42
C LEU A 293 32.79 27.21 1.39
N THR A 294 32.78 28.28 0.60
CA THR A 294 33.80 29.30 0.69
C THR A 294 33.62 29.98 2.05
N VAL A 295 34.24 29.43 3.08
CA VAL A 295 34.32 30.07 4.38
C VAL A 295 35.23 31.28 4.19
N MET A 296 34.64 32.48 4.22
CA MET A 296 35.44 33.69 4.37
C MET A 296 35.97 33.70 5.82
N PRO A 297 37.29 33.55 6.04
CA PRO A 297 37.82 33.67 7.38
C PRO A 297 37.62 35.11 7.84
N LEU A 298 36.77 35.33 8.83
CA LEU A 298 36.71 36.59 9.56
C LEU A 298 37.95 36.66 10.46
N GLY A 299 39.08 37.04 9.87
CA GLY A 299 40.27 37.39 10.64
C GLY A 299 40.00 38.72 11.36
N THR A 300 40.02 38.70 12.70
CA THR A 300 39.96 39.92 13.52
C THR A 300 41.31 40.61 13.68
N GLU A 301 42.34 40.25 12.92
CA GLU A 301 43.62 40.96 12.96
C GLU A 301 44.04 41.49 11.58
N ARG A 302 43.77 42.78 11.39
CA ARG A 302 44.51 43.62 10.43
C ARG A 302 45.98 43.58 10.80
N ARG A 303 46.74 42.70 10.16
CA ARG A 303 48.20 42.73 10.19
C ARG A 303 48.66 44.02 9.49
N ARG A 304 48.98 45.05 10.28
CA ARG A 304 49.59 46.30 9.80
C ARG A 304 50.91 45.96 9.07
N PRO A 305 51.22 46.60 7.93
CA PRO A 305 52.55 46.48 7.35
C PRO A 305 53.56 47.10 8.30
N ALA A 306 54.56 46.33 8.72
CA ALA A 306 55.67 46.84 9.51
C ALA A 306 56.44 47.85 8.66
N ALA A 307 56.42 49.11 9.08
CA ALA A 307 57.29 50.14 8.57
C ALA A 307 58.73 49.80 8.96
N GLY A 308 59.53 49.35 8.00
CA GLY A 308 60.98 49.25 8.15
C GLY A 308 61.55 50.66 8.31
N ARG A 309 61.88 51.03 9.56
CA ARG A 309 62.67 52.23 9.85
C ARG A 309 64.14 51.93 9.63
N THR A 310 64.74 52.85 8.90
CA THR A 310 66.15 53.09 8.64
C THR A 310 66.97 53.34 9.90
N GLY A 311 68.25 52.94 9.85
CA GLY A 311 69.35 53.35 10.73
C GLY A 311 70.54 52.41 10.43
N SER A 312 71.43 52.73 9.50
CA SER A 312 72.54 53.70 9.53
C SER A 312 73.58 53.43 10.64
N ASP A 313 74.82 53.35 10.15
CA ASP A 313 76.15 53.50 10.78
C ASP A 313 76.73 52.28 11.51
N ASP A 314 77.76 51.62 10.98
CA ASP A 314 79.15 52.03 10.66
C ASP A 314 80.11 51.73 11.83
N LEU A 315 81.12 50.89 11.57
CA LEU A 315 82.57 51.07 11.87
C LEU A 315 83.30 49.75 12.20
N ARG A 316 84.26 49.47 11.31
CA ARG A 316 85.49 48.66 11.44
C ARG A 316 85.41 47.15 11.32
#